data_AF-A0A7W8DKJ9-F1
#
_entry.id   AF-A0A7W8DKJ9-F1
#
_cell.length_a   1.000
_cell.length_b   1.000
_cell.length_c   1.000
_cell.angle_alpha   90.00
_cell.angle_beta   90.00
_cell.angle_gamma   90.00
#
_symmetry.space_group_name_H-M   'P 1'
#
loop_
_entity.id
_entity.type
_entity.pdbx_description
1 polymer ?
#
loop_
_entity_poly.entity_id
_entity_poly.type
_entity_poly.pdbx_seq_one_letter_code
_entity_poly.pdbx_strand_id
1 'polypeptide(L)'
;MKATRLLAAAFILTAASLHAQVQPARVPVRVGQSLAPASTTPTLSTNYRLTLTAKSGDKSLGAVSQLTCSTGLEVSGFLDKPQEDSMPATTLSLHGKMAEQEDGTLLVTYHFGLSVPVVSSTTTSAPAKSKDAAGDKAEPAPQTTVFSFRDHSSSGALRVRPGRSYELMTMAGVAYTLTISAEPQK
;
A
#
# COMPACT_ATOMS: atom_id res chain seq x y z
N MET A 1 -69.62 5.52 6.44
CA MET A 1 -69.25 6.84 7.01
C MET A 1 -67.72 6.85 7.10
N LYS A 2 -66.95 7.39 6.13
CA LYS A 2 -66.49 8.80 6.00
C LYS A 2 -66.18 9.42 7.37
N ALA A 3 -65.02 9.98 7.69
CA ALA A 3 -63.77 10.33 7.00
C ALA A 3 -62.71 10.57 8.09
N THR A 4 -61.41 10.69 7.79
CA THR A 4 -60.51 11.76 8.31
C THR A 4 -59.19 11.72 7.55
N ARG A 5 -58.66 12.91 7.27
CA ARG A 5 -57.71 13.26 6.20
C ARG A 5 -56.23 13.19 6.63
N LEU A 6 -55.39 13.08 5.59
CA LEU A 6 -53.94 13.28 5.57
C LEU A 6 -53.48 14.58 6.26
N LEU A 7 -52.36 14.50 6.97
CA LEU A 7 -51.47 15.64 7.22
C LEU A 7 -50.23 15.49 6.34
N ALA A 8 -50.05 16.43 5.41
CA ALA A 8 -48.78 16.70 4.75
C ALA A 8 -48.22 17.99 5.37
N ALA A 9 -47.03 17.91 5.96
CA ALA A 9 -46.32 19.08 6.47
C ALA A 9 -45.21 19.45 5.48
N ALA A 10 -45.40 20.56 4.78
CA ALA A 10 -44.37 21.24 4.01
C ALA A 10 -43.60 22.17 4.96
N PHE A 11 -42.28 22.04 5.01
CA PHE A 11 -41.40 23.03 5.65
C PHE A 11 -40.75 23.88 4.56
N ILE A 12 -41.01 25.19 4.63
CA ILE A 12 -40.55 26.21 3.69
C ILE A 12 -39.13 26.61 4.04
N LEU A 13 -38.27 26.60 3.02
CA LEU A 13 -36.91 27.16 3.02
C LEU A 13 -36.99 28.69 3.03
N THR A 14 -36.29 29.35 3.95
CA THR A 14 -35.99 30.80 3.84
C THR A 14 -34.50 31.00 3.98
N ALA A 15 -33.87 31.41 2.87
CA ALA A 15 -32.50 31.88 2.81
C ALA A 15 -32.45 33.37 3.18
N ALA A 16 -31.53 33.75 4.06
CA ALA A 16 -31.18 35.14 4.29
C ALA A 16 -29.67 35.29 4.16
N SER A 17 -29.25 36.04 3.14
CA SER A 17 -27.86 36.44 2.90
C SER A 17 -27.51 37.64 3.78
N LEU A 18 -26.49 37.52 4.63
CA LEU A 18 -25.84 38.68 5.25
C LEU A 18 -24.48 38.92 4.58
N HIS A 19 -24.37 40.06 3.90
CA HIS A 19 -23.10 40.65 3.49
C HIS A 19 -22.49 41.37 4.70
N ALA A 20 -21.43 40.80 5.29
CA ALA A 20 -20.62 41.49 6.29
C ALA A 20 -19.46 42.21 5.58
N GLN A 21 -19.45 43.54 5.65
CA GLN A 21 -18.31 44.37 5.25
C GLN A 21 -17.11 44.10 6.16
N VAL A 22 -15.97 43.76 5.57
CA VAL A 22 -14.68 43.61 6.25
C VAL A 22 -14.00 44.99 6.36
N GLN A 23 -13.93 45.54 7.57
CA GLN A 23 -12.96 46.59 7.90
C GLN A 23 -11.61 45.93 8.25
N PRO A 24 -10.47 46.43 7.74
CA PRO A 24 -9.17 45.93 8.17
C PRO A 24 -8.82 46.48 9.56
N ALA A 25 -8.98 45.65 10.59
CA ALA A 25 -8.45 45.93 11.92
C ALA A 25 -6.92 45.83 11.89
N ARG A 26 -6.23 46.91 12.27
CA ARG A 26 -4.78 46.91 12.50
C ARG A 26 -4.48 46.02 13.71
N VAL A 27 -3.80 44.90 13.47
CA VAL A 27 -3.32 43.99 14.52
C VAL A 27 -2.08 44.60 15.17
N PRO A 28 -2.00 44.73 16.51
CA PRO A 28 -0.76 45.08 17.18
C PRO A 28 0.23 43.92 17.08
N VAL A 29 1.44 44.21 16.58
CA VAL A 29 2.55 43.26 16.50
C VAL A 29 2.97 42.88 17.92
N ARG A 30 2.57 41.69 18.37
CA ARG A 30 3.16 41.06 19.57
C ARG A 30 4.47 40.41 19.14
N VAL A 31 5.57 41.08 19.44
CA VAL A 31 6.91 40.51 19.39
C VAL A 31 6.99 39.41 20.45
N GLY A 32 7.38 38.21 20.04
CA GLY A 32 7.72 37.12 20.96
C GLY A 32 6.65 36.02 21.08
N GLN A 33 6.55 35.17 20.07
CA GLN A 33 6.32 33.73 20.24
C GLN A 33 6.80 33.05 18.96
N SER A 34 7.96 32.40 19.05
CA SER A 34 8.36 31.39 18.07
C SER A 34 7.31 30.29 18.11
N LEU A 35 6.38 30.32 17.16
CA LEU A 35 5.49 29.19 16.89
C LEU A 35 6.37 28.10 16.28
N ALA A 36 6.92 27.25 17.13
CA ALA A 36 7.48 25.98 16.68
C ALA A 36 6.38 25.24 15.89
N PRO A 37 6.70 24.63 14.73
CA PRO A 37 5.73 23.85 13.99
C PRO A 37 5.53 22.53 14.73
N ALA A 38 4.67 22.50 15.74
CA ALA A 38 4.29 21.25 16.39
C ALA A 38 3.16 20.58 15.59
N SER A 39 3.46 20.17 14.35
CA SER A 39 2.76 19.01 13.79
C SER A 39 3.32 17.79 14.52
N THR A 40 2.80 17.51 15.71
CA THR A 40 3.11 16.28 16.43
C THR A 40 2.39 15.15 15.71
N THR A 41 2.98 14.67 14.62
CA THR A 41 2.55 13.45 13.97
C THR A 41 2.50 12.37 15.05
N PRO A 42 1.36 11.71 15.29
CA PRO A 42 1.25 10.76 16.38
C PRO A 42 2.29 9.64 16.21
N THR A 43 3.21 9.56 17.17
CA THR A 43 4.30 8.59 17.22
C THR A 43 3.95 7.46 18.17
N LEU A 44 4.45 6.26 17.85
CA LEU A 44 4.39 5.09 18.71
C LEU A 44 5.44 5.22 19.82
N SER A 45 5.22 4.56 20.96
CA SER A 45 6.19 4.55 22.06
C SER A 45 7.45 3.76 21.72
N THR A 46 7.36 2.81 20.78
CA THR A 46 8.44 1.91 20.37
C THR A 46 8.72 1.99 18.87
N ASN A 47 9.98 1.75 18.47
CA ASN A 47 10.33 1.54 17.06
C ASN A 47 9.94 0.12 16.66
N TYR A 48 9.16 -0.01 15.59
CA TYR A 48 8.77 -1.30 15.04
C TYR A 48 9.40 -1.53 13.69
N ARG A 49 9.89 -2.75 13.48
CA ARG A 49 10.26 -3.26 12.16
C ARG A 49 9.06 -4.01 11.60
N LEU A 50 8.54 -3.49 10.49
CA LEU A 50 7.51 -4.12 9.68
C LEU A 50 8.23 -5.00 8.65
N THR A 51 7.82 -6.24 8.53
CA THR A 51 8.35 -7.18 7.54
C THR A 51 7.21 -7.88 6.82
N LEU A 52 7.10 -7.59 5.52
CA LEU A 52 6.26 -8.31 4.58
C LEU A 52 7.06 -9.47 4.01
N THR A 53 6.52 -10.67 4.02
CA THR A 53 7.15 -11.84 3.38
C THR A 53 6.18 -12.56 2.46
N ALA A 54 6.72 -13.18 1.42
CA ALA A 54 5.99 -14.11 0.57
C ALA A 54 6.61 -15.51 0.66
N LYS A 55 5.78 -16.53 0.83
CA LYS A 55 6.21 -17.93 0.91
C LYS A 55 5.30 -18.84 0.10
N SER A 56 5.87 -19.83 -0.57
CA SER A 56 5.13 -20.92 -1.21
C SER A 56 5.55 -22.24 -0.59
N GLY A 57 4.65 -22.85 0.19
CA GLY A 57 5.02 -23.93 1.12
C GLY A 57 6.15 -23.48 2.04
N ASP A 58 7.23 -24.25 2.07
CA ASP A 58 8.43 -23.95 2.87
C ASP A 58 9.43 -23.00 2.18
N LYS A 59 9.21 -22.66 0.90
CA LYS A 59 10.12 -21.82 0.12
C LYS A 59 9.80 -20.34 0.33
N SER A 60 10.78 -19.59 0.83
CA SER A 60 10.73 -18.11 0.84
C SER A 60 10.90 -17.56 -0.56
N LEU A 61 9.99 -16.69 -0.99
CA LEU A 61 10.07 -15.98 -2.27
C LEU A 61 10.74 -14.62 -2.13
N GLY A 62 10.60 -13.98 -0.96
CA GLY A 62 11.21 -12.68 -0.71
C GLY A 62 10.64 -12.00 0.51
N ALA A 63 11.24 -10.85 0.86
CA ALA A 63 10.78 -10.03 1.96
C ALA A 63 11.08 -8.54 1.74
N VAL A 64 10.15 -7.68 2.16
CA VAL A 64 10.32 -6.23 2.22
C VAL A 64 10.21 -5.82 3.68
N SER A 65 11.15 -5.02 4.18
CA SER A 65 11.14 -4.58 5.58
C SER A 65 11.40 -3.10 5.73
N GLN A 66 10.76 -2.49 6.71
CA GLN A 66 10.88 -1.06 7.02
C GLN A 66 10.79 -0.82 8.53
N LEU A 67 11.62 0.08 9.03
CA LEU A 67 11.54 0.56 10.42
C LEU A 67 10.59 1.77 10.47
N THR A 68 9.71 1.81 11.48
CA THR A 68 8.81 2.95 11.71
C THR A 68 8.62 3.20 13.21
N CYS A 69 8.48 4.47 13.56
CA CYS A 69 7.95 4.94 14.84
C CYS A 69 6.64 5.72 14.66
N SER A 70 6.07 5.71 13.45
CA SER A 70 4.83 6.41 13.12
C SER A 70 3.62 5.51 13.33
N THR A 71 2.50 6.10 13.74
CA THR A 71 1.19 5.42 13.70
C THR A 71 0.71 5.17 12.26
N GLY A 72 1.30 5.84 11.26
CA GLY A 72 1.11 5.52 9.85
C GLY A 72 1.85 4.24 9.47
N LEU A 73 1.12 3.31 8.87
CA LEU A 73 1.68 2.11 8.25
C LEU A 73 1.90 2.44 6.78
N GLU A 74 3.14 2.31 6.30
CA GLU A 74 3.49 2.45 4.89
C GLU A 74 4.74 1.62 4.63
N VAL A 75 4.61 0.59 3.79
CA VAL A 75 5.69 -0.28 3.35
C VAL A 75 5.44 -0.63 1.89
N SER A 76 6.41 -0.42 1.03
CA SER A 76 6.33 -0.88 -0.36
C SER A 76 7.69 -1.32 -0.87
N GLY A 77 7.70 -2.19 -1.87
CA GLY A 77 8.92 -2.67 -2.49
C GLY A 77 8.73 -3.91 -3.35
N PHE A 78 9.81 -4.33 -3.98
CA PHE A 78 9.85 -5.54 -4.79
C PHE A 78 10.11 -6.77 -3.90
N LEU A 79 9.42 -7.87 -4.18
CA LEU A 79 9.70 -9.16 -3.53
C LEU A 79 11.03 -9.76 -3.98
N ASP A 80 11.34 -9.55 -5.25
CA ASP A 80 12.46 -10.14 -5.95
C ASP A 80 13.33 -9.00 -6.50
N LYS A 81 14.65 -9.19 -6.61
CA LYS A 81 15.48 -8.21 -7.31
C LYS A 81 15.10 -8.22 -8.79
N PRO A 82 14.79 -7.08 -9.41
CA PRO A 82 14.61 -7.01 -10.85
C PRO A 82 15.93 -7.43 -11.52
N GLN A 83 15.89 -8.48 -12.33
CA GLN A 83 16.99 -8.87 -13.20
C GLN A 83 16.76 -8.21 -14.57
N GLU A 84 17.75 -7.46 -15.07
CA GLU A 84 17.64 -6.57 -16.25
C GLU A 84 17.13 -7.25 -17.53
N ASP A 85 17.23 -8.58 -17.64
CA ASP A 85 16.81 -9.35 -18.82
C ASP A 85 15.73 -10.41 -18.51
N SER A 86 14.96 -10.26 -17.43
CA SER A 86 13.99 -11.27 -16.96
C SER A 86 12.60 -10.69 -16.69
N MET A 87 11.66 -11.57 -16.30
CA MET A 87 10.31 -11.18 -15.88
C MET A 87 10.38 -10.02 -14.86
N PRO A 88 9.54 -8.96 -15.00
CA PRO A 88 9.50 -7.88 -14.02
C PRO A 88 9.31 -8.42 -12.60
N ALA A 89 9.74 -7.65 -11.59
CA ALA A 89 9.61 -8.07 -10.21
C ALA A 89 8.18 -7.89 -9.69
N THR A 90 7.74 -8.80 -8.82
CA THR A 90 6.47 -8.64 -8.10
C THR A 90 6.58 -7.49 -7.10
N THR A 91 5.60 -6.59 -7.09
CA THR A 91 5.58 -5.42 -6.20
C THR A 91 4.56 -5.60 -5.09
N LEU A 92 4.96 -5.25 -3.86
CA LEU A 92 4.11 -5.23 -2.68
C LEU A 92 3.88 -3.79 -2.21
N SER A 93 2.67 -3.53 -1.70
CA SER A 93 2.37 -2.34 -0.94
C SER A 93 1.51 -2.68 0.27
N LEU A 94 1.78 -2.00 1.38
CA LEU A 94 1.00 -2.08 2.61
C LEU A 94 0.88 -0.67 3.14
N HIS A 95 -0.34 -0.18 3.29
CA HIS A 95 -0.58 1.13 3.91
C HIS A 95 -1.74 1.05 4.90
N GLY A 96 -1.80 1.98 5.83
CA GLY A 96 -2.84 2.01 6.85
C GLY A 96 -2.42 2.70 8.14
N LYS A 97 -2.92 2.20 9.27
CA LYS A 97 -2.64 2.75 10.60
C LYS A 97 -2.36 1.65 11.62
N MET A 98 -1.59 2.02 12.62
CA MET A 98 -1.25 1.18 13.76
C MET A 98 -1.40 1.96 15.06
N ALA A 99 -1.96 1.30 16.08
CA ALA A 99 -2.12 1.85 17.42
C ALA A 99 -1.74 0.82 18.48
N GLU A 100 -0.92 1.24 19.44
CA GLU A 100 -0.58 0.45 20.62
C GLU A 100 -1.81 0.30 21.53
N GLN A 101 -2.00 -0.92 22.04
CA GLN A 101 -3.05 -1.27 22.98
C GLN A 101 -2.43 -1.51 24.36
N GLU A 102 -3.21 -1.31 25.42
CA GLU A 102 -2.74 -1.45 26.82
C GLU A 102 -2.23 -2.85 27.16
N ASP A 103 -2.70 -3.89 26.45
CA ASP A 103 -2.25 -5.28 26.65
C ASP A 103 -0.95 -5.63 25.89
N GLY A 104 -0.26 -4.64 25.33
CA GLY A 104 0.97 -4.82 24.57
C GLY A 104 0.75 -5.39 23.16
N THR A 105 -0.50 -5.40 22.68
CA THR A 105 -0.81 -5.70 21.26
C THR A 105 -0.88 -4.43 20.43
N LEU A 106 -0.88 -4.60 19.11
CA LEU A 106 -1.05 -3.53 18.13
C LEU A 106 -2.38 -3.76 17.42
N LEU A 107 -3.22 -2.74 17.34
CA LEU A 107 -4.34 -2.74 16.41
C LEU A 107 -3.86 -2.14 15.09
N VAL A 108 -3.90 -2.95 14.03
CA VAL A 108 -3.45 -2.58 12.69
C VAL A 108 -4.63 -2.59 11.75
N THR A 109 -4.96 -1.43 11.17
CA THR A 109 -5.86 -1.35 10.02
C THR A 109 -5.00 -1.21 8.77
N TYR A 110 -5.28 -2.01 7.75
CA TYR A 110 -4.40 -2.11 6.59
C TYR A 110 -5.17 -2.22 5.28
N HIS A 111 -4.49 -1.78 4.23
CA HIS A 111 -4.76 -2.11 2.84
C HIS A 111 -3.47 -2.65 2.24
N PHE A 112 -3.51 -3.90 1.81
CA PHE A 112 -2.40 -4.61 1.19
C PHE A 112 -2.65 -4.70 -0.31
N GLY A 113 -1.66 -4.33 -1.11
CA GLY A 113 -1.66 -4.41 -2.56
C GLY A 113 -0.52 -5.28 -3.06
N LEU A 114 -0.80 -6.01 -4.14
CA LEU A 114 0.13 -6.91 -4.81
C LEU A 114 -0.02 -6.69 -6.32
N SER A 115 1.09 -6.44 -7.01
CA SER A 115 1.12 -6.34 -8.47
C SER A 115 2.06 -7.40 -9.02
N VAL A 116 1.49 -8.38 -9.74
CA VAL A 116 2.22 -9.52 -10.29
C VAL A 116 2.35 -9.37 -11.80
N PRO A 117 3.56 -9.48 -12.37
CA PRO A 117 3.73 -9.49 -13.81
C PRO A 117 3.21 -10.81 -14.39
N VAL A 118 2.47 -10.71 -15.48
CA VAL A 118 1.96 -11.84 -16.24
C VAL A 118 2.38 -11.71 -17.70
N VAL A 119 2.83 -12.82 -18.28
CA VAL A 119 3.15 -12.87 -19.71
C VAL A 119 1.86 -12.69 -20.49
N SER A 120 1.82 -11.64 -21.32
CA SER A 120 0.63 -11.30 -22.11
C SER A 120 0.74 -11.81 -23.53
N SER A 121 1.95 -11.82 -24.10
CA SER A 121 2.23 -12.41 -25.39
C SER A 121 3.71 -12.73 -25.53
N THR A 122 4.01 -13.75 -26.33
CA THR A 122 5.37 -14.07 -26.78
C THR A 122 5.37 -14.11 -28.29
N THR A 123 6.25 -13.34 -28.92
CA THR A 123 6.43 -13.35 -30.37
C THR A 123 7.83 -13.82 -30.70
N THR A 124 7.92 -14.87 -31.52
CA THR A 124 9.18 -15.39 -32.04
C THR A 124 9.36 -14.88 -33.46
N SER A 125 10.45 -14.16 -33.70
CA SER A 125 10.77 -13.71 -35.05
C SER A 125 11.43 -14.85 -35.82
N ALA A 126 11.01 -15.12 -37.05
CA ALA A 126 11.69 -16.14 -37.86
C ALA A 126 13.19 -15.79 -38.00
N PRO A 127 14.11 -16.77 -37.91
CA PRO A 127 15.52 -16.49 -38.10
C PRO A 127 15.71 -15.88 -39.48
N ALA A 128 16.48 -14.78 -39.58
CA ALA A 128 16.84 -14.21 -40.86
C ALA A 128 17.56 -15.31 -41.66
N LYS A 129 16.99 -15.74 -42.78
CA LYS A 129 17.67 -16.66 -43.70
C LYS A 129 18.89 -15.93 -44.27
N SER A 130 20.04 -16.05 -43.62
CA SER A 130 21.30 -15.67 -44.25
C SER A 130 21.55 -16.65 -45.38
N LYS A 131 21.81 -16.13 -46.58
CA LYS A 131 22.03 -16.96 -47.78
C LYS A 131 23.41 -17.65 -47.80
N ASP A 132 24.25 -17.39 -46.80
CA ASP A 132 25.70 -17.65 -46.84
C ASP A 132 26.25 -18.41 -45.62
N ALA A 133 25.50 -19.33 -45.02
CA ALA A 133 25.99 -20.16 -43.91
C ALA A 133 25.87 -21.66 -44.20
N ALA A 134 26.83 -22.20 -44.95
CA ALA A 134 27.20 -23.60 -44.88
C ALA A 134 27.99 -23.83 -43.60
N GLY A 135 27.30 -24.06 -42.48
CA GLY A 135 27.92 -24.32 -41.18
C GLY A 135 26.88 -24.47 -40.07
N ASP A 136 26.76 -25.68 -39.53
CA ASP A 136 25.81 -26.13 -38.51
C ASP A 136 25.89 -25.37 -37.18
N LYS A 137 25.35 -24.14 -37.12
CA LYS A 137 24.80 -23.54 -35.88
C LYS A 137 23.66 -22.59 -36.25
N ALA A 138 22.43 -23.09 -36.23
CA ALA A 138 21.25 -22.24 -36.30
C ALA A 138 21.22 -21.31 -35.07
N GLU A 139 21.31 -20.00 -35.30
CA GLU A 139 21.15 -19.00 -34.25
C GLU A 139 19.71 -19.05 -33.73
N PRO A 140 19.48 -19.08 -32.40
CA PRO A 140 18.14 -19.10 -31.86
C PRO A 140 17.39 -17.83 -32.28
N ALA A 141 16.17 -18.02 -32.80
CA ALA A 141 15.28 -16.94 -33.17
C ALA A 141 15.07 -15.97 -32.00
N PRO A 142 15.21 -14.64 -32.19
CA PRO A 142 14.96 -13.69 -31.13
C PRO A 142 13.49 -13.75 -30.70
N GLN A 143 13.28 -13.93 -29.40
CA GLN A 143 11.97 -13.94 -28.77
C GLN A 143 11.75 -12.61 -28.07
N THR A 144 10.58 -12.01 -28.31
CA THR A 144 10.12 -10.84 -27.57
C THR A 144 8.96 -11.26 -26.68
N THR A 145 9.08 -11.01 -25.38
CA THR A 145 8.03 -11.28 -24.40
C THR A 145 7.46 -9.96 -23.90
N VAL A 146 6.14 -9.82 -23.97
CA VAL A 146 5.42 -8.65 -23.45
C VAL A 146 4.77 -9.03 -22.13
N PHE A 147 4.99 -8.20 -21.12
CA PHE A 147 4.42 -8.36 -19.79
C PHE A 147 3.29 -7.34 -19.56
N SER A 148 2.26 -7.76 -18.85
CA SER A 148 1.30 -6.86 -18.20
C SER A 148 1.29 -7.15 -16.70
N PHE A 149 0.59 -6.33 -15.93
CA PHE A 149 0.50 -6.49 -14.48
C PHE A 149 -0.93 -6.85 -14.09
N ARG A 150 -1.04 -7.79 -13.15
CA ARG A 150 -2.30 -8.15 -12.52
C ARG A 150 -2.26 -7.71 -11.07
N ASP A 151 -3.16 -6.81 -10.74
CA ASP A 151 -3.27 -6.25 -9.40
C ASP A 151 -4.25 -7.05 -8.53
N HIS A 152 -3.86 -7.20 -7.27
CA HIS A 152 -4.62 -7.87 -6.23
C HIS A 152 -4.54 -7.03 -4.97
N SER A 153 -5.61 -7.03 -4.19
CA SER A 153 -5.62 -6.31 -2.92
C SER A 153 -6.46 -7.02 -1.87
N SER A 154 -6.14 -6.71 -0.62
CA SER A 154 -6.93 -7.07 0.55
C SER A 154 -6.91 -5.91 1.53
N SER A 155 -7.89 -5.85 2.41
CA SER A 155 -7.95 -4.84 3.45
C SER A 155 -8.61 -5.41 4.69
N GLY A 156 -8.24 -4.92 5.85
CA GLY A 156 -8.80 -5.42 7.09
C GLY A 156 -8.24 -4.75 8.33
N ALA A 157 -8.56 -5.36 9.46
CA ALA A 157 -8.04 -4.98 10.77
C ALA A 157 -7.51 -6.24 11.48
N LEU A 158 -6.34 -6.14 12.09
CA LEU A 158 -5.67 -7.23 12.81
C LEU A 158 -5.26 -6.76 14.20
N ARG A 159 -5.43 -7.63 15.19
CA ARG A 159 -4.79 -7.48 16.48
C ARG A 159 -3.48 -8.28 16.49
N VAL A 160 -2.38 -7.56 16.49
CA VAL A 160 -1.04 -8.07 16.21
C VAL A 160 -0.25 -8.15 17.50
N ARG A 161 0.40 -9.28 17.78
CA ARG A 161 1.41 -9.40 18.82
C ARG A 161 2.79 -9.25 18.18
N PRO A 162 3.66 -8.38 18.73
CA PRO A 162 5.02 -8.27 18.23
C PRO A 162 5.73 -9.63 18.14
N GLY A 163 6.47 -9.85 17.07
CA GLY A 163 7.21 -11.09 16.78
C GLY A 163 6.39 -12.23 16.18
N ARG A 164 5.08 -12.06 15.95
CA ARG A 164 4.24 -13.05 15.26
C ARG A 164 3.94 -12.64 13.82
N SER A 165 3.84 -13.64 12.96
CA SER A 165 3.45 -13.47 11.54
C SER A 165 1.94 -13.65 11.39
N TYR A 166 1.35 -12.79 10.56
CA TYR A 166 -0.08 -12.75 10.27
C TYR A 166 -0.28 -12.79 8.77
N GLU A 167 -1.13 -13.69 8.29
CA GLU A 167 -1.49 -13.76 6.86
C GLU A 167 -2.37 -12.58 6.48
N LEU A 168 -1.99 -11.88 5.42
CA LEU A 168 -2.77 -10.79 4.82
C LEU A 168 -3.57 -11.30 3.63
N MET A 169 -2.97 -12.19 2.83
CA MET A 169 -3.56 -12.74 1.61
C MET A 169 -2.86 -14.05 1.23
N THR A 170 -3.61 -14.96 0.62
CA THR A 170 -3.06 -16.13 -0.09
C THR A 170 -3.49 -16.08 -1.54
N MET A 171 -2.55 -16.26 -2.46
CA MET A 171 -2.84 -16.25 -3.89
C MET A 171 -1.93 -17.21 -4.63
N ALA A 172 -2.51 -18.04 -5.51
CA ALA A 172 -1.77 -19.00 -6.34
C ALA A 172 -0.79 -19.89 -5.53
N GLY A 173 -1.16 -20.27 -4.31
CA GLY A 173 -0.30 -21.07 -3.42
C GLY A 173 0.85 -20.29 -2.76
N VAL A 174 0.82 -18.95 -2.82
CA VAL A 174 1.74 -18.06 -2.12
C VAL A 174 1.01 -17.37 -0.97
N ALA A 175 1.52 -17.51 0.25
CA ALA A 175 1.06 -16.80 1.43
C ALA A 175 1.87 -15.50 1.61
N TYR A 176 1.17 -14.38 1.73
CA TYR A 176 1.73 -13.07 2.00
C TYR A 176 1.46 -12.71 3.45
N THR A 177 2.51 -12.49 4.23
CA THR A 177 2.40 -12.29 5.68
C THR A 177 3.06 -11.01 6.15
N LEU A 178 2.47 -10.41 7.19
CA LEU A 178 3.02 -9.30 7.95
C LEU A 178 3.56 -9.80 9.28
N THR A 179 4.81 -9.46 9.55
CA THR A 179 5.41 -9.59 10.89
C THR A 179 5.76 -8.19 11.37
N ILE A 180 5.38 -7.87 12.61
CA ILE A 180 5.75 -6.63 13.27
C ILE A 180 6.62 -7.00 14.47
N SER A 181 7.85 -6.52 14.54
CA SER A 181 8.73 -6.77 15.69
C SER A 181 9.13 -5.46 16.34
N ALA A 182 9.11 -5.40 17.67
CA ALA A 182 9.71 -4.30 18.40
C ALA A 182 11.23 -4.35 18.25
N GLU A 183 11.86 -3.24 17.88
CA GLU A 183 13.32 -3.13 17.95
C GLU A 183 13.74 -2.55 19.31
N PRO A 184 14.65 -3.19 20.03
CA PRO A 184 15.16 -2.66 21.28
C PRO A 184 15.95 -1.37 21.01
N GLN A 185 15.63 -0.31 21.76
CA GLN A 185 16.49 0.86 21.85
C GLN A 185 17.75 0.45 22.63
N LYS A 186 18.91 0.53 21.99
CA LYS A 186 20.22 0.31 22.63
C LYS A 186 20.64 1.51 23.47
#